data_AF-A0A564YHF5-F1
#
_entry.id   AF-A0A564YHF5-F1
#
_cell.length_a   1.000
_cell.length_b   1.000
_cell.length_c   1.000
_cell.angle_alpha   90.00
_cell.angle_beta   90.00
_cell.angle_gamma   90.00
#
_symmetry.space_group_name_H-M   'P 1'
#
loop_
_entity.id
_entity.type
_entity.pdbx_description
1 polymer ?
#
loop_
_entity_poly.entity_id
_entity_poly.type
_entity_poly.pdbx_seq_one_letter_code
_entity_poly.pdbx_strand_id
1 'polypeptide(L)'
;MWHVAIPVTLILTFFYIPVFSKDEIGKLYLSFEYYNPNGILVDGDKCDFLDTCDVYFFICVKNIGSTSCDIYEGKSELYENVNELKFAKMKEIVIPLNSPIGNSVEMGIDIWDFDGLDASDLIARFDGIFQTKSLSMKWTKIPVTRTDLIYQNDVTFKGFARLECPGGSCNKVCVPRKGINTCDAEGNKICEKGLTGPACDQIDYCVENNCADYATCESFPNGYKCICGAYEAISFKSCQIVYQVLDVKRVMTLAR
;
A
#
# COMPACT_ATOMS: atom_id res chain seq x y z
N MET A 1 -48.58 55.32 -15.02
CA MET A 1 -47.41 54.92 -14.20
C MET A 1 -47.16 53.45 -14.47
N TRP A 2 -46.10 53.11 -15.20
CA TRP A 2 -45.72 51.73 -15.52
C TRP A 2 -44.57 51.34 -14.59
N HIS A 3 -44.75 50.30 -13.77
CA HIS A 3 -43.68 49.76 -12.93
C HIS A 3 -42.90 48.71 -13.73
N VAL A 4 -41.64 49.01 -14.01
CA VAL A 4 -40.67 48.07 -14.57
C VAL A 4 -40.12 47.24 -13.42
N ALA A 5 -40.40 45.95 -13.42
CA ALA A 5 -39.77 44.99 -12.51
C ALA A 5 -38.43 44.53 -13.11
N ILE A 6 -37.33 44.79 -12.41
CA ILE A 6 -36.00 44.33 -12.77
C ILE A 6 -35.79 42.94 -12.14
N PRO A 7 -35.49 41.88 -12.91
CA PRO A 7 -35.18 40.59 -12.34
C PRO A 7 -33.74 40.62 -11.79
N VAL A 8 -33.60 40.37 -10.49
CA VAL A 8 -32.30 40.16 -9.85
C VAL A 8 -31.85 38.73 -10.16
N THR A 9 -30.92 38.59 -11.10
CA THR A 9 -30.31 37.30 -11.43
C THR A 9 -29.37 36.90 -10.29
N LEU A 10 -29.77 35.88 -9.52
CA LEU A 10 -28.97 35.32 -8.44
C LEU A 10 -27.84 34.47 -9.05
N ILE A 11 -26.62 34.99 -9.09
CA ILE A 11 -25.45 34.24 -9.53
C ILE A 11 -25.04 33.30 -8.38
N LEU A 12 -25.41 32.04 -8.49
CA LEU A 12 -24.92 30.96 -7.63
C LEU A 12 -23.45 30.68 -7.97
N THR A 13 -22.54 31.30 -7.23
CA THR A 13 -21.14 30.91 -7.21
C THR A 13 -21.02 29.55 -6.54
N PHE A 14 -20.87 28.49 -7.34
CA PHE A 14 -20.47 27.18 -6.85
C PHE A 14 -19.03 27.29 -6.32
N PHE A 15 -18.90 27.39 -4.99
CA PHE A 15 -17.63 27.15 -4.33
C PHE A 15 -17.29 25.67 -4.53
N TYR A 16 -16.31 25.40 -5.39
CA TYR A 16 -15.73 24.07 -5.56
C TYR A 16 -14.97 23.74 -4.28
N ILE A 17 -15.63 23.09 -3.33
CA ILE A 17 -14.97 22.49 -2.17
C ILE A 17 -14.38 21.18 -2.69
N PRO A 18 -13.05 21.00 -2.74
CA PRO A 18 -12.47 19.70 -3.06
C PRO A 18 -12.95 18.72 -1.99
N VAL A 19 -13.82 17.80 -2.38
CA VAL A 19 -14.20 16.66 -1.56
C VAL A 19 -12.97 15.76 -1.50
N PHE A 20 -12.15 15.93 -0.46
CA PHE A 20 -11.20 14.90 -0.10
C PHE A 20 -11.99 13.64 0.22
N SER A 21 -11.80 12.60 -0.59
CA SER A 21 -12.31 11.26 -0.30
C SER A 21 -11.86 10.88 1.10
N LYS A 22 -12.81 10.60 2.00
CA LYS A 22 -12.54 10.24 3.40
C LYS A 22 -11.75 8.93 3.54
N ASP A 23 -11.54 8.22 2.43
CA ASP A 23 -11.01 6.86 2.39
C ASP A 23 -9.63 6.76 1.72
N GLU A 24 -9.01 7.88 1.32
CA GLU A 24 -7.65 7.85 0.75
C GLU A 24 -6.64 7.57 1.88
N ILE A 25 -5.98 6.41 1.81
CA ILE A 25 -4.98 5.96 2.80
C ILE A 25 -3.54 6.20 2.34
N GLY A 26 -3.36 6.67 1.10
CA GLY A 26 -2.07 6.97 0.52
C GLY A 26 -2.12 7.13 -1.00
N LYS A 27 -0.94 7.30 -1.59
CA LYS A 27 -0.78 7.46 -3.05
C LYS A 27 0.43 6.68 -3.53
N LEU A 28 0.24 5.92 -4.60
CA LEU A 28 1.31 5.33 -5.39
C LEU A 28 1.58 6.23 -6.59
N TYR A 29 2.84 6.60 -6.78
CA TYR A 29 3.26 7.41 -7.91
C TYR A 29 4.12 6.57 -8.84
N LEU A 30 3.88 6.68 -10.14
CA LEU A 30 4.67 6.04 -11.18
C LEU A 30 5.25 7.09 -12.14
N SER A 31 6.46 6.83 -12.62
CA SER A 31 7.11 7.57 -13.70
C SER A 31 8.05 6.63 -14.45
N PHE A 32 8.32 6.92 -15.72
CA PHE A 32 8.93 6.02 -16.68
C PHE A 32 10.01 6.74 -17.51
N GLU A 33 10.97 5.96 -17.98
CA GLU A 33 11.83 6.31 -19.11
C GLU A 33 11.55 5.34 -20.25
N TYR A 34 11.49 5.87 -21.46
CA TYR A 34 11.23 5.13 -22.68
C TYR A 34 12.22 5.57 -23.77
N TYR A 35 12.67 4.60 -24.56
CA TYR A 35 13.47 4.84 -25.74
C TYR A 35 13.17 3.80 -26.82
N ASN A 36 12.77 4.27 -28.00
CA ASN A 36 12.62 3.48 -29.23
C ASN A 36 13.49 4.12 -30.31
N PRO A 37 14.75 3.69 -30.48
CA PRO A 37 15.73 4.37 -31.33
C PRO A 37 15.28 4.53 -32.79
N ASN A 38 14.49 3.58 -33.28
CA ASN A 38 14.16 3.47 -34.70
C ASN A 38 12.71 3.85 -35.01
N GLY A 39 11.88 4.14 -34.01
CA GLY A 39 10.44 4.39 -34.20
C GLY A 39 9.72 3.20 -34.83
N ILE A 40 10.07 1.99 -34.39
CA ILE A 40 9.55 0.73 -34.95
C ILE A 40 8.56 0.09 -33.97
N LEU A 41 7.44 -0.40 -34.50
CA LEU A 41 6.39 -1.14 -33.81
C LEU A 41 6.87 -2.55 -33.41
N VAL A 42 6.08 -3.29 -32.63
CA VAL A 42 6.49 -4.61 -32.17
C VAL A 42 6.75 -5.60 -33.33
N ASP A 43 6.01 -5.44 -34.42
CA ASP A 43 6.03 -6.31 -35.59
C ASP A 43 7.07 -5.94 -36.66
N GLY A 44 7.76 -4.80 -36.51
CA GLY A 44 8.81 -4.36 -37.42
C GLY A 44 8.41 -3.23 -38.36
N ASP A 45 7.13 -2.86 -38.39
CA ASP A 45 6.66 -1.71 -39.17
C ASP A 45 7.05 -0.39 -38.50
N LYS A 46 7.09 0.68 -39.28
CA LYS A 46 7.30 2.03 -38.73
C LYS A 46 6.01 2.53 -38.12
N CYS A 47 6.12 3.22 -36.99
CA CYS A 47 5.02 3.98 -36.37
C CYS A 47 4.38 4.92 -37.40
N ASP A 48 5.16 5.90 -37.88
CA ASP A 48 4.72 6.84 -38.90
C ASP A 48 5.63 6.84 -40.14
N PHE A 49 5.04 7.12 -41.30
CA PHE A 49 5.77 7.13 -42.59
C PHE A 49 6.84 8.25 -42.64
N LEU A 50 6.56 9.40 -42.02
CA LEU A 50 7.45 10.59 -42.01
C LEU A 50 7.86 11.07 -40.62
N ASP A 51 7.25 10.52 -39.57
CA ASP A 51 7.33 11.05 -38.22
C ASP A 51 7.79 9.96 -37.23
N THR A 52 7.83 10.32 -35.95
CA THR A 52 8.14 9.43 -34.83
C THR A 52 6.85 9.11 -34.08
N CYS A 53 6.83 8.00 -33.34
CA CYS A 53 5.62 7.51 -32.69
C CYS A 53 4.94 8.55 -31.78
N ASP A 54 3.62 8.55 -31.78
CA ASP A 54 2.74 9.28 -30.87
C ASP A 54 2.44 8.40 -29.65
N VAL A 55 3.32 8.46 -28.65
CA VAL A 55 3.40 7.44 -27.60
C VAL A 55 2.44 7.70 -26.45
N TYR A 56 1.71 6.67 -26.04
CA TYR A 56 1.08 6.61 -24.72
C TYR A 56 1.27 5.26 -24.03
N PHE A 57 1.11 5.25 -22.71
CA PHE A 57 1.24 4.05 -21.89
C PHE A 57 -0.13 3.63 -21.41
N PHE A 58 -0.47 2.36 -21.58
CA PHE A 58 -1.54 1.72 -20.82
C PHE A 58 -0.93 1.03 -19.59
N ILE A 59 -1.47 1.32 -18.42
CA ILE A 59 -0.91 0.92 -17.14
C ILE A 59 -1.93 0.06 -16.40
N CYS A 60 -1.49 -1.12 -15.99
CA CYS A 60 -2.22 -2.01 -15.09
C CYS A 60 -1.38 -2.21 -13.82
N VAL A 61 -1.94 -1.89 -12.65
CA VAL A 61 -1.35 -2.23 -11.35
C VAL A 61 -2.32 -3.14 -10.62
N LYS A 62 -1.79 -4.24 -10.08
CA LYS A 62 -2.61 -5.23 -9.38
C LYS A 62 -1.90 -5.87 -8.20
N ASN A 63 -2.69 -6.39 -7.27
CA ASN A 63 -2.17 -7.28 -6.23
C ASN A 63 -1.69 -8.59 -6.85
N ILE A 64 -0.64 -9.18 -6.27
CA ILE A 64 -0.13 -10.48 -6.71
C ILE A 64 -1.23 -11.54 -6.63
N GLY A 65 -1.45 -12.25 -7.74
CA GLY A 65 -2.49 -13.28 -7.88
C GLY A 65 -3.87 -12.75 -8.30
N SER A 66 -4.04 -11.44 -8.40
CA SER A 66 -5.24 -10.86 -9.03
C SER A 66 -5.22 -11.08 -10.54
N THR A 67 -6.39 -11.36 -11.11
CA THR A 67 -6.58 -11.48 -12.57
C THR A 67 -6.97 -10.17 -13.23
N SER A 68 -7.35 -9.16 -12.44
CA SER A 68 -7.73 -7.81 -12.89
C SER A 68 -6.79 -6.75 -12.33
N CYS A 69 -6.76 -5.57 -12.96
CA CYS A 69 -6.05 -4.37 -12.52
C CYS A 69 -6.74 -3.72 -11.30
N ASP A 70 -6.77 -4.45 -10.17
CA ASP A 70 -7.57 -4.13 -8.98
C ASP A 70 -7.04 -2.95 -8.16
N ILE A 71 -5.79 -2.51 -8.41
CA ILE A 71 -5.21 -1.31 -7.80
C ILE A 71 -5.39 -0.11 -8.74
N TYR A 72 -5.06 -0.26 -10.01
CA TYR A 72 -5.18 0.81 -11.00
C TYR A 72 -5.21 0.27 -12.42
N GLU A 73 -6.09 0.84 -13.24
CA GLU A 73 -6.12 0.68 -14.68
C GLU A 73 -6.27 2.06 -15.31
N GLY A 74 -5.41 2.42 -16.25
CA GLY A 74 -5.51 3.72 -16.90
C GLY A 74 -4.46 3.97 -17.97
N LYS A 75 -4.50 5.17 -18.54
CA LYS A 75 -3.58 5.62 -19.58
C LYS A 75 -2.77 6.82 -19.12
N SER A 76 -1.55 6.97 -19.63
CA SER A 76 -0.82 8.24 -19.54
C SER A 76 -1.46 9.30 -20.44
N GLU A 77 -0.93 10.51 -20.39
CA GLU A 77 -1.13 11.46 -21.49
C GLU A 77 -0.42 10.99 -22.77
N LEU A 78 -0.82 11.58 -23.89
CA LEU A 78 -0.20 11.37 -25.19
C LEU A 78 1.08 12.21 -25.28
N TYR A 79 2.16 11.60 -25.76
CA TYR A 79 3.42 12.26 -26.06
C TYR A 79 3.64 12.21 -27.56
N GLU A 80 3.32 13.32 -28.22
CA GLU A 80 3.38 13.41 -29.68
C GLU A 80 4.82 13.42 -30.18
N ASN A 81 5.08 12.66 -31.24
CA ASN A 81 6.34 12.65 -31.97
C ASN A 81 7.58 12.44 -31.08
N VAL A 82 7.60 11.33 -30.34
CA VAL A 82 8.71 11.00 -29.43
C VAL A 82 9.30 9.61 -29.66
N ASN A 83 10.62 9.56 -29.84
CA ASN A 83 11.40 8.33 -29.74
C ASN A 83 12.04 8.15 -28.36
N GLU A 84 12.10 9.20 -27.54
CA GLU A 84 12.70 9.17 -26.20
C GLU A 84 11.87 10.01 -25.21
N LEU A 85 11.49 9.39 -24.10
CA LEU A 85 10.93 10.06 -22.93
C LEU A 85 11.86 9.85 -21.74
N LYS A 86 12.40 10.96 -21.23
CA LYS A 86 13.22 10.98 -20.02
C LYS A 86 12.34 11.20 -18.80
N PHE A 87 12.80 10.69 -17.66
CA PHE A 87 12.11 10.80 -16.37
C PHE A 87 11.61 12.23 -16.05
N ALA A 88 12.41 13.25 -16.36
CA ALA A 88 12.08 14.65 -16.08
C ALA A 88 11.01 15.26 -16.99
N LYS A 89 10.75 14.65 -18.16
CA LYS A 89 9.73 15.11 -19.11
C LYS A 89 8.40 14.38 -18.94
N MET A 90 8.43 13.18 -18.39
CA MET A 90 7.21 12.42 -18.16
C MET A 90 6.41 13.04 -17.01
N LYS A 91 5.11 13.21 -17.23
CA LYS A 91 4.17 13.52 -16.16
C LYS A 91 3.94 12.30 -15.29
N GLU A 92 4.08 12.48 -13.98
CA GLU A 92 3.85 11.40 -13.03
C GLU A 92 2.40 10.91 -13.08
N ILE A 93 2.22 9.59 -13.00
CA ILE A 93 0.93 8.96 -12.80
C ILE A 93 0.69 8.91 -11.29
N VAL A 94 -0.41 9.51 -10.85
CA VAL A 94 -0.80 9.56 -9.43
C VAL A 94 -1.97 8.62 -9.21
N ILE A 95 -1.74 7.56 -8.45
CA ILE A 95 -2.73 6.52 -8.14
C ILE A 95 -3.19 6.71 -6.69
N PRO A 96 -4.41 7.21 -6.44
CA PRO A 96 -4.97 7.28 -5.09
C PRO A 96 -5.26 5.87 -4.57
N LEU A 97 -4.77 5.57 -3.38
CA LEU A 97 -5.00 4.28 -2.72
C LEU A 97 -6.16 4.43 -1.74
N ASN A 98 -7.27 3.76 -2.03
CA ASN A 98 -8.46 3.73 -1.16
C ASN A 98 -8.58 2.44 -0.34
N SER A 99 -7.69 1.48 -0.61
CA SER A 99 -7.65 0.16 0.04
C SER A 99 -6.20 -0.24 0.27
N PRO A 100 -5.92 -1.02 1.33
CA PRO A 100 -4.56 -1.45 1.60
C PRO A 100 -4.00 -2.30 0.47
N ILE A 101 -2.77 -2.01 0.06
CA ILE A 101 -2.06 -2.73 -1.00
C ILE A 101 -1.16 -3.83 -0.43
N GLY A 102 -0.92 -4.87 -1.22
CA GLY A 102 0.01 -5.95 -0.87
C GLY A 102 1.44 -5.46 -0.62
N ASN A 103 2.24 -6.29 0.07
CA ASN A 103 3.68 -6.03 0.28
C ASN A 103 4.50 -6.07 -1.02
N SER A 104 3.93 -6.75 -2.03
CA SER A 104 4.40 -6.78 -3.41
C SER A 104 3.21 -6.49 -4.31
N VAL A 105 3.44 -5.78 -5.39
CA VAL A 105 2.44 -5.53 -6.43
C VAL A 105 3.04 -5.83 -7.80
N GLU A 106 2.19 -6.16 -8.75
CA GLU A 106 2.54 -6.38 -10.15
C GLU A 106 2.10 -5.17 -10.97
N MET A 107 2.95 -4.74 -11.89
CA MET A 107 2.70 -3.67 -12.83
C MET A 107 2.93 -4.19 -14.25
N GLY A 108 1.88 -4.11 -15.07
CA GLY A 108 1.96 -4.30 -16.52
C GLY A 108 1.89 -2.96 -17.23
N ILE A 109 2.71 -2.82 -18.27
CA ILE A 109 2.80 -1.64 -19.13
C ILE A 109 2.74 -2.08 -20.58
N ASP A 110 1.73 -1.58 -21.30
CA ASP A 110 1.70 -1.65 -22.75
C ASP A 110 2.02 -0.26 -23.29
N ILE A 111 2.96 -0.19 -24.23
CA ILE A 111 3.38 1.05 -24.90
C ILE A 111 2.75 1.04 -26.29
N TRP A 112 1.96 2.06 -26.58
CA TRP A 112 1.18 2.16 -27.82
C TRP A 112 1.56 3.39 -28.60
N ASP A 113 1.47 3.26 -29.92
CA ASP A 113 1.45 4.34 -30.89
C ASP A 113 0.00 4.77 -31.13
N PHE A 114 -0.28 6.07 -31.18
CA PHE A 114 -1.64 6.58 -31.34
C PHE A 114 -1.93 6.97 -32.78
N ASP A 115 -2.80 6.20 -33.44
CA ASP A 115 -3.37 6.57 -34.73
C ASP A 115 -4.67 7.37 -34.56
N GLY A 116 -4.72 8.58 -35.12
CA GLY A 116 -5.91 9.44 -34.99
C GLY A 116 -7.16 8.91 -35.71
N LEU A 117 -6.99 8.10 -36.76
CA LEU A 117 -8.08 7.57 -37.60
C LEU A 117 -8.22 6.05 -37.56
N ASP A 118 -7.22 5.34 -37.06
CA ASP A 118 -7.16 3.88 -37.01
C ASP A 118 -6.95 3.38 -35.57
N ALA A 119 -6.84 2.06 -35.40
CA ALA A 119 -6.56 1.49 -34.09
C ALA A 119 -5.09 1.72 -33.75
N SER A 120 -4.82 2.21 -32.54
CA SER A 120 -3.47 2.33 -32.00
C SER A 120 -2.67 1.04 -32.14
N ASP A 121 -1.41 1.16 -32.54
CA ASP A 121 -0.51 0.03 -32.73
C ASP A 121 0.43 -0.23 -31.54
N LEU A 122 0.71 -1.51 -31.28
CA LEU A 122 1.52 -1.91 -30.13
C LEU A 122 3.01 -1.73 -30.43
N ILE A 123 3.72 -1.03 -29.54
CA ILE A 123 5.18 -0.87 -29.61
C ILE A 123 5.88 -1.95 -28.79
N ALA A 124 5.49 -2.14 -27.52
CA ALA A 124 6.09 -3.13 -26.63
C ALA A 124 5.25 -3.38 -25.37
N ARG A 125 5.44 -4.55 -24.74
CA ARG A 125 4.86 -4.88 -23.42
C ARG A 125 5.93 -5.22 -22.39
N PHE A 126 5.74 -4.71 -21.17
CA PHE A 126 6.61 -4.94 -20.02
C PHE A 126 5.81 -5.29 -18.78
N ASP A 127 6.31 -6.24 -17.99
CA ASP A 127 5.80 -6.56 -16.66
C ASP A 127 6.88 -6.36 -15.60
N GLY A 128 6.46 -6.04 -14.38
CA GLY A 128 7.36 -5.86 -13.24
C GLY A 128 6.68 -6.18 -11.91
N ILE A 129 7.45 -6.71 -10.95
CA ILE A 129 7.00 -6.93 -9.58
C ILE A 129 7.88 -6.12 -8.64
N PHE A 130 7.28 -5.27 -7.79
CA PHE A 130 8.05 -4.45 -6.86
C PHE A 130 7.50 -4.51 -5.43
N GLN A 131 8.42 -4.33 -4.47
CA GLN A 131 8.16 -4.42 -3.03
C GLN A 131 7.68 -3.07 -2.49
N THR A 132 6.40 -2.95 -2.14
CA THR A 132 5.79 -1.70 -1.67
C THR A 132 6.40 -1.23 -0.35
N LYS A 133 6.80 -2.16 0.54
CA LYS A 133 7.50 -1.86 1.80
C LYS A 133 8.86 -1.16 1.63
N SER A 134 9.50 -1.34 0.47
CA SER A 134 10.79 -0.69 0.18
C SER A 134 10.63 0.71 -0.40
N LEU A 135 9.41 1.09 -0.77
CA LEU A 135 9.10 2.40 -1.30
C LEU A 135 8.92 3.42 -0.18
N SER A 136 9.22 4.66 -0.51
CA SER A 136 9.03 5.85 0.33
C SER A 136 8.69 7.02 -0.60
N MET A 137 8.70 8.25 -0.09
CA MET A 137 8.57 9.46 -0.91
C MET A 137 9.71 9.67 -1.91
N LYS A 138 10.79 8.88 -1.84
CA LYS A 138 11.90 8.89 -2.78
C LYS A 138 11.65 7.94 -3.96
N TRP A 139 11.83 8.47 -5.17
CA TRP A 139 11.81 7.69 -6.40
C TRP A 139 12.81 6.55 -6.37
N THR A 140 12.29 5.34 -6.62
CA THR A 140 13.02 4.09 -6.63
C THR A 140 12.78 3.41 -7.96
N LYS A 141 13.85 2.94 -8.61
CA LYS A 141 13.74 2.17 -9.85
C LYS A 141 13.08 0.83 -9.57
N ILE A 142 12.07 0.47 -10.35
CA ILE A 142 11.38 -0.82 -10.26
C ILE A 142 11.90 -1.80 -11.31
N PRO A 143 12.04 -3.09 -10.98
CA PRO A 143 12.44 -4.10 -11.94
C PRO A 143 11.30 -4.34 -12.91
N VAL A 144 11.61 -4.23 -14.21
CA VAL A 144 10.67 -4.44 -15.32
C VAL A 144 11.36 -5.31 -16.36
N THR A 145 10.60 -6.16 -17.02
CA THR A 145 11.09 -7.10 -18.04
C THR A 145 10.12 -7.11 -19.21
N ARG A 146 10.67 -7.11 -20.42
CA ARG A 146 9.89 -7.21 -21.64
C ARG A 146 9.20 -8.58 -21.70
N THR A 147 7.93 -8.61 -22.08
CA THR A 147 7.16 -9.87 -22.16
C THR A 147 6.86 -10.33 -23.58
N ASP A 148 7.10 -9.46 -24.58
CA ASP A 148 6.94 -9.83 -25.99
C ASP A 148 7.87 -11.01 -26.32
N LEU A 149 7.29 -12.12 -26.82
CA LEU A 149 8.06 -13.31 -27.20
C LEU A 149 8.70 -13.16 -28.58
N ILE A 150 8.08 -12.39 -29.46
CA ILE A 150 8.51 -12.12 -30.83
C ILE A 150 8.40 -10.62 -31.02
N TYR A 151 9.53 -9.97 -31.30
CA TYR A 151 9.59 -8.54 -31.53
C TYR A 151 10.72 -8.18 -32.49
N GLN A 152 10.54 -7.09 -33.25
CA GLN A 152 11.53 -6.61 -34.24
C GLN A 152 12.12 -5.23 -33.90
N ASN A 153 11.86 -4.71 -32.71
CA ASN A 153 12.37 -3.41 -32.24
C ASN A 153 13.25 -3.55 -30.97
N ASP A 154 14.06 -2.53 -30.69
CA ASP A 154 14.97 -2.47 -29.52
C ASP A 154 14.50 -1.41 -28.51
N VAL A 155 13.31 -1.62 -27.97
CA VAL A 155 12.70 -0.68 -27.02
C VAL A 155 13.32 -0.86 -25.63
N THR A 156 13.83 0.23 -25.07
CA THR A 156 14.26 0.30 -23.67
C THR A 156 13.18 0.97 -22.83
N PHE A 157 12.81 0.32 -21.72
CA PHE A 157 11.88 0.86 -20.74
C PHE A 157 12.45 0.77 -19.32
N LYS A 158 12.27 1.81 -18.52
CA LYS A 158 12.57 1.79 -17.09
C LYS A 158 11.40 2.36 -16.31
N GLY A 159 10.94 1.63 -15.30
CA GLY A 159 9.95 2.12 -14.36
C GLY A 159 10.58 2.70 -13.10
N PHE A 160 9.89 3.66 -12.51
CA PHE A 160 10.18 4.23 -11.19
C PHE A 160 8.90 4.35 -10.40
N ALA A 161 8.98 4.07 -9.10
CA ALA A 161 7.86 4.21 -8.17
C ALA A 161 8.29 4.96 -6.92
N ARG A 162 7.33 5.66 -6.31
CA ARG A 162 7.41 6.17 -4.93
C ARG A 162 6.05 6.02 -4.28
N LEU A 163 6.04 5.95 -2.96
CA LEU A 163 4.83 5.65 -2.17
C LEU A 163 4.70 6.67 -1.04
N GLU A 164 3.52 7.27 -0.95
CA GLU A 164 3.11 8.16 0.12
C GLU A 164 2.06 7.48 0.98
N CYS A 165 2.35 7.25 2.25
CA CYS A 165 1.41 6.65 3.20
C CYS A 165 1.29 7.55 4.42
N PRO A 166 0.32 8.47 4.46
CA PRO A 166 0.00 9.26 5.66
C PRO A 166 -0.40 8.28 6.78
N GLY A 167 0.49 8.02 7.74
CA GLY A 167 0.33 6.94 8.72
C GLY A 167 1.35 5.79 8.59
N GLY A 168 2.40 5.95 7.78
CA GLY A 168 3.55 5.05 7.73
C GLY A 168 3.41 3.81 6.84
N SER A 169 2.20 3.23 6.72
CA SER A 169 2.02 2.04 5.86
C SER A 169 0.68 1.97 5.15
N CYS A 170 0.72 1.95 3.81
CA CYS A 170 -0.45 1.75 2.96
C CYS A 170 -0.88 0.28 2.85
N ASN A 171 -0.22 -0.65 3.56
CA ASN A 171 -0.60 -2.07 3.57
C ASN A 171 -1.54 -2.43 4.74
N LYS A 172 -1.84 -1.46 5.60
CA LYS A 172 -2.69 -1.62 6.78
C LYS A 172 -3.58 -0.40 6.90
N VAL A 173 -4.82 -0.64 7.33
CA VAL A 173 -5.75 0.43 7.69
C VAL A 173 -6.10 0.26 9.16
N CYS A 174 -5.89 1.32 9.94
CA CYS A 174 -6.36 1.41 11.31
C CYS A 174 -7.51 2.41 11.40
N VAL A 175 -8.69 1.90 11.75
CA VAL A 175 -9.85 2.72 12.07
C VAL A 175 -10.03 2.70 13.58
N PRO A 176 -9.98 3.86 14.28
CA PRO A 176 -10.29 3.93 15.70
C PRO A 176 -11.73 3.47 15.96
N ARG A 177 -11.92 2.60 16.95
CA ARG A 177 -13.23 2.11 17.38
C ARG A 177 -13.40 2.45 18.85
N LYS A 178 -14.42 3.26 19.16
CA LYS A 178 -14.70 3.72 20.53
C LYS A 178 -14.83 2.53 21.49
N GLY A 179 -14.04 2.53 22.56
CA GLY A 179 -14.03 1.47 23.57
C GLY A 179 -13.34 0.18 23.14
N ILE A 180 -12.67 0.17 21.97
CA ILE A 180 -11.94 -1.00 21.46
C ILE A 180 -10.48 -0.66 21.16
N ASN A 181 -10.23 0.36 20.31
CA ASN A 181 -8.87 0.72 19.95
C ASN A 181 -8.73 2.17 19.46
N THR A 182 -7.54 2.72 19.66
CA THR A 182 -7.01 3.88 18.92
C THR A 182 -5.96 3.42 17.89
N CYS A 183 -5.31 4.36 17.21
CA CYS A 183 -4.26 4.08 16.22
C CYS A 183 -2.99 4.86 16.58
N ASP A 184 -1.83 4.24 16.40
CA ASP A 184 -0.55 4.94 16.45
C ASP A 184 -0.25 5.66 15.11
N ALA A 185 0.91 6.33 15.05
CA ALA A 185 1.34 7.07 13.86
C ALA A 185 1.70 6.16 12.68
N GLU A 186 1.93 4.87 12.93
CA GLU A 186 2.29 3.83 11.97
C GLU A 186 1.06 3.00 11.50
N GLY A 187 -0.13 3.37 11.96
CA GLY A 187 -1.38 2.68 11.61
C GLY A 187 -1.53 1.31 12.28
N ASN A 188 -0.86 1.05 13.40
CA ASN A 188 -1.16 -0.10 14.25
C ASN A 188 -2.26 0.24 15.26
N LYS A 189 -3.03 -0.77 15.65
CA LYS A 189 -4.08 -0.63 16.65
C LYS A 189 -3.45 -0.61 18.05
N ILE A 190 -3.77 0.43 18.83
CA ILE A 190 -3.53 0.45 20.27
C ILE A 190 -4.83 0.04 20.95
N CYS A 191 -4.83 -1.10 21.64
CA CYS A 191 -6.04 -1.60 22.29
C CYS A 191 -6.40 -0.76 23.52
N GLU A 192 -7.69 -0.53 23.72
CA GLU A 192 -8.20 0.06 24.95
C GLU A 192 -7.93 -0.86 26.14
N LYS A 193 -7.87 -0.27 27.34
CA LYS A 193 -7.55 -1.01 28.57
C LYS A 193 -8.50 -2.22 28.75
N GLY A 194 -7.92 -3.40 28.96
CA GLY A 194 -8.66 -4.65 29.13
C GLY A 194 -8.79 -5.48 27.85
N LEU A 195 -8.24 -5.00 26.72
CA LEU A 195 -8.24 -5.70 25.44
C LEU A 195 -6.82 -5.93 24.92
N THR A 196 -6.65 -7.00 24.15
CA THR A 196 -5.38 -7.39 23.54
C THR A 196 -5.60 -8.07 22.17
N GLY A 197 -4.52 -8.52 21.55
CA GLY A 197 -4.52 -9.18 20.25
C GLY A 197 -4.52 -8.21 19.05
N PRO A 198 -4.30 -8.74 17.83
CA PRO A 198 -4.10 -7.92 16.62
C PRO A 198 -5.35 -7.13 16.18
N ALA A 199 -6.52 -7.53 16.67
CA ALA A 199 -7.80 -6.87 16.40
C ALA A 199 -8.41 -6.22 17.64
N CYS A 200 -7.73 -6.20 18.80
CA CYS A 200 -8.23 -5.67 20.06
C CYS A 200 -9.60 -6.24 20.46
N ASP A 201 -9.86 -7.49 20.14
CA ASP A 201 -11.12 -8.21 20.39
C ASP A 201 -10.94 -9.35 21.41
N GLN A 202 -9.71 -9.55 21.90
CA GLN A 202 -9.39 -10.52 22.94
C GLN A 202 -9.37 -9.81 24.28
N ILE A 203 -9.93 -10.45 25.31
CA ILE A 203 -9.87 -9.93 26.68
C ILE A 203 -8.43 -10.06 27.18
N ASP A 204 -7.88 -8.95 27.69
CA ASP A 204 -6.65 -8.99 28.44
C ASP A 204 -6.94 -9.36 29.89
N TYR A 205 -6.93 -10.66 30.17
CA TYR A 205 -7.12 -11.20 31.51
C TYR A 205 -6.01 -10.78 32.47
N CYS A 206 -4.90 -10.21 31.97
CA CYS A 206 -3.83 -9.69 32.81
C CYS A 206 -4.11 -8.27 33.36
N VAL A 207 -5.14 -7.55 32.92
CA VAL A 207 -5.38 -6.18 33.44
C VAL A 207 -5.90 -6.17 34.88
N GLU A 208 -6.66 -7.17 35.28
CA GLU A 208 -7.24 -7.30 36.62
C GLU A 208 -6.72 -8.53 37.39
N ASN A 209 -5.61 -9.12 36.92
CA ASN A 209 -5.13 -10.37 37.49
C ASN A 209 -4.47 -10.16 38.86
N ASN A 210 -4.54 -11.20 39.70
CA ASN A 210 -3.87 -11.28 40.99
C ASN A 210 -2.61 -12.14 40.89
N CYS A 211 -1.67 -11.89 39.97
CA CYS A 211 -0.34 -12.51 40.03
C CYS A 211 0.50 -11.88 41.14
N ALA A 212 1.57 -12.55 41.57
CA ALA A 212 2.52 -11.97 42.52
C ALA A 212 3.42 -10.93 41.85
N ASP A 213 3.91 -9.94 42.61
CA ASP A 213 4.75 -8.84 42.10
C ASP A 213 6.01 -9.33 41.35
N TYR A 214 6.48 -10.53 41.66
CA TYR A 214 7.64 -11.18 41.02
C TYR A 214 7.27 -12.12 39.87
N ALA A 215 5.99 -12.17 39.48
CA ALA A 215 5.47 -13.06 38.45
C ALA A 215 5.16 -12.30 37.16
N THR A 216 5.38 -12.94 36.01
CA THR A 216 4.94 -12.42 34.70
C THR A 216 3.55 -12.97 34.38
N CYS A 217 2.58 -12.12 34.05
CA CYS A 217 1.28 -12.58 33.57
C CYS A 217 1.29 -12.78 32.06
N GLU A 218 0.76 -13.90 31.58
CA GLU A 218 0.45 -14.15 30.18
C GLU A 218 -1.04 -14.37 30.00
N SER A 219 -1.67 -13.58 29.11
CA SER A 219 -3.09 -13.69 28.76
C SER A 219 -3.28 -14.69 27.62
N PHE A 220 -4.32 -15.50 27.71
CA PHE A 220 -4.73 -16.52 26.75
C PHE A 220 -6.21 -16.33 26.38
N PRO A 221 -6.70 -16.93 25.27
CA PRO A 221 -8.10 -16.79 24.88
C PRO A 221 -9.13 -17.14 25.98
N ASN A 222 -8.78 -18.05 26.89
CA ASN A 222 -9.68 -18.56 27.94
C ASN A 222 -9.23 -18.20 29.37
N GLY A 223 -8.34 -17.23 29.57
CA GLY A 223 -7.88 -16.83 30.91
C GLY A 223 -6.44 -16.30 30.93
N TYR A 224 -5.77 -16.40 32.09
CA TYR A 224 -4.37 -16.00 32.23
C TYR A 224 -3.55 -17.05 32.98
N LYS A 225 -2.23 -16.97 32.85
CA LYS A 225 -1.27 -17.69 33.70
C LYS A 225 -0.26 -16.71 34.31
N CYS A 226 0.15 -16.99 35.54
CA CYS A 226 1.28 -16.36 36.21
C CYS A 226 2.52 -17.24 36.06
N ILE A 227 3.59 -16.71 35.47
CA ILE A 227 4.89 -17.37 35.37
C ILE A 227 5.77 -16.89 36.52
N CYS A 228 6.20 -17.83 37.35
CA CYS A 228 6.92 -17.61 38.61
C CYS A 228 8.24 -18.36 38.57
N GLY A 229 9.27 -17.73 37.98
CA GLY A 229 10.53 -18.39 37.68
C GLY A 229 10.35 -19.45 36.58
N ALA A 230 10.66 -20.71 36.88
CA ALA A 230 10.52 -21.84 35.95
C ALA A 230 9.15 -22.55 36.02
N TYR A 231 8.17 -21.97 36.72
CA TYR A 231 6.90 -22.63 37.03
C TYR A 231 5.70 -21.78 36.63
N GLU A 232 4.65 -22.44 36.16
CA GLU A 232 3.36 -21.83 35.83
C GLU A 232 2.38 -21.96 37.00
N ALA A 233 1.60 -20.91 37.25
CA ALA A 233 0.55 -20.89 38.25
C ALA A 233 -0.65 -20.06 37.78
N ILE A 234 -1.77 -20.15 38.48
CA ILE A 234 -3.02 -19.44 38.12
C ILE A 234 -3.30 -18.21 39.00
N SER A 235 -2.48 -17.97 40.04
CA SER A 235 -2.67 -16.84 40.97
C SER A 235 -1.44 -16.56 41.84
N PHE A 236 -1.45 -15.41 42.53
CA PHE A 236 -0.53 -14.99 43.58
C PHE A 236 -0.30 -16.11 44.60
N LYS A 237 -1.39 -16.66 45.15
CA LYS A 237 -1.33 -17.71 46.18
C LYS A 237 -0.64 -18.95 45.64
N SER A 238 -0.92 -19.30 44.40
CA SER A 238 -0.30 -20.46 43.75
C SER A 238 1.19 -20.26 43.55
N CYS A 239 1.64 -19.06 43.17
CA CYS A 239 3.06 -18.74 43.06
C CYS A 239 3.77 -18.71 44.42
N GLN A 240 3.13 -18.18 45.47
CA GLN A 240 3.68 -18.18 46.82
C GLN A 240 3.92 -19.61 47.34
N ILE A 241 2.99 -20.54 47.04
CA ILE A 241 3.15 -21.96 47.40
C ILE A 241 4.34 -22.59 46.64
N VAL A 242 4.48 -22.31 45.35
CA VAL A 242 5.62 -22.82 44.55
C VAL A 242 6.94 -22.36 45.16
N TYR A 243 7.07 -21.07 45.51
CA TYR A 243 8.28 -20.55 46.16
C TYR A 243 8.54 -21.20 47.53
N GLN A 244 7.51 -21.34 48.38
CA GLN A 244 7.66 -22.00 49.68
C GLN A 244 8.09 -23.47 49.55
N VAL A 245 7.52 -24.22 48.61
CA VAL A 245 7.89 -25.62 48.37
C VAL A 245 9.32 -25.74 47.85
N LEU A 246 9.75 -24.83 46.99
CA LEU A 246 11.13 -24.80 46.49
C LEU A 246 12.13 -24.43 47.58
N ASP A 247 11.81 -23.46 48.44
CA ASP A 247 12.67 -23.08 49.56
C ASP A 247 12.83 -24.23 50.54
N VAL A 248 11.75 -24.94 50.88
CA VAL A 248 11.80 -26.12 51.74
C VAL A 248 12.66 -27.23 51.11
N LYS A 249 12.53 -27.48 49.80
CA LYS A 249 13.40 -28.43 49.09
C LYS A 249 14.87 -28.00 49.10
N ARG A 250 15.14 -26.71 48.95
CA ARG A 250 16.51 -26.16 48.97
C ARG A 250 17.15 -26.32 50.36
N VAL A 251 16.40 -26.01 51.42
CA VAL A 251 16.82 -26.19 52.81
C VAL A 251 17.06 -27.67 53.12
N MET A 252 16.21 -28.59 52.68
CA MET A 252 16.41 -30.03 52.88
C MET A 252 17.59 -30.61 52.08
N THR A 253 17.97 -29.99 50.96
CA THR A 253 19.12 -30.42 50.15
C THR A 253 20.44 -29.92 50.74
N LEU A 254 20.43 -28.76 51.41
CA LEU A 254 21.59 -28.18 52.12
C LEU A 254 21.80 -28.80 53.52
N ALA A 255 20.80 -29.47 54.07
CA ALA A 255 20.85 -30.16 55.37
C ALA A 255 21.27 -31.64 55.28
N ARG A 256 21.83 -32.08 54.15
CA ARG A 256 22.42 -33.41 53.95
C ARG A 256 23.93 -33.33 53.74
#